data_AF-A0A9W6YI60-F1
#
_entry.id   AF-A0A9W6YI60-F1
#
_cell.length_a   1.000
_cell.length_b   1.000
_cell.length_c   1.000
_cell.angle_alpha   90.00
_cell.angle_beta   90.00
_cell.angle_gamma   90.00
#
_symmetry.space_group_name_H-M   'P 1'
#
loop_
_entity.id
_entity.type
_entity.pdbx_description
1 polymer ?
#
loop_
_entity_poly.entity_id
_entity_poly.type
_entity_poly.pdbx_seq_one_letter_code
_entity_poly.pdbx_strand_id
1 'polypeptide(L)'
;MKFSALFLVIAAGVAAADNSTSASYDESSSGAVCLTEGCDGVREYCDSSVGACRATRNDSECYNASTALFQDGCDSGYECIDDLCRVSADPVDGRTCHIICSAGKYCENDTTKCRGPAYDGECFNLATGLFQDGCDEGFYCSYNKCVDVSLDN
;
A
#
# COMPACT_ATOMS: atom_id res chain seq x y z
N MET A 1 -0.42 66.10 -39.21
CA MET A 1 -1.87 66.08 -38.95
C MET A 1 -2.19 64.80 -38.19
N LYS A 2 -2.72 64.96 -36.97
CA LYS A 2 -3.47 64.04 -36.11
C LYS A 2 -3.09 62.54 -36.08
N PHE A 3 -2.43 62.19 -34.98
CA PHE A 3 -2.24 60.88 -34.37
C PHE A 3 -3.57 60.13 -34.17
N SER A 4 -3.61 58.84 -34.50
CA SER A 4 -4.60 57.90 -33.96
C SER A 4 -3.89 56.94 -33.03
N ALA A 5 -4.17 57.09 -31.74
CA ALA A 5 -3.79 56.16 -30.70
C ALA A 5 -4.82 55.01 -30.67
N LEU A 6 -4.36 53.77 -30.74
CA LEU A 6 -5.13 52.60 -30.33
C LEU A 6 -4.51 52.09 -29.04
N PHE A 7 -5.13 52.43 -27.91
CA PHE A 7 -4.82 51.85 -26.62
C PHE A 7 -5.51 50.48 -26.54
N LEU A 8 -4.74 49.41 -26.50
CA LEU A 8 -5.23 48.07 -26.15
C LEU A 8 -4.85 47.83 -24.69
N VAL A 9 -5.85 47.89 -23.82
CA VAL A 9 -5.77 47.49 -22.43
C VAL A 9 -5.98 45.97 -22.39
N ILE A 10 -4.96 45.22 -21.96
CA ILE A 10 -5.15 43.83 -21.55
C ILE A 10 -4.79 43.77 -20.07
N ALA A 11 -5.79 43.54 -19.25
CA ALA A 11 -5.67 43.31 -17.82
C ALA A 11 -5.63 41.81 -17.54
N ALA A 12 -4.93 41.49 -16.44
CA ALA A 12 -5.05 40.32 -15.58
C ALA A 12 -4.45 38.99 -16.06
N GLY A 13 -3.55 38.47 -15.23
CA GLY A 13 -3.07 37.10 -15.26
C GLY A 13 -1.68 36.98 -14.62
N VAL A 14 -1.58 37.20 -13.31
CA VAL A 14 -0.42 36.69 -12.56
C VAL A 14 -0.64 35.18 -12.51
N ALA A 15 0.06 34.44 -13.38
CA ALA A 15 0.21 33.01 -13.19
C ALA A 15 1.31 32.85 -12.14
N ALA A 16 0.92 32.60 -10.90
CA ALA A 16 1.79 31.96 -9.94
C ALA A 16 2.18 30.61 -10.56
N ALA A 17 3.41 30.51 -11.05
CA ALA A 17 4.01 29.21 -11.28
C ALA A 17 4.37 28.69 -9.89
N ASP A 18 3.51 27.83 -9.35
CA ASP A 18 3.81 27.07 -8.15
C ASP A 18 5.11 26.31 -8.40
N ASN A 19 6.16 26.77 -7.70
CA ASN A 19 7.38 26.04 -7.46
C ASN A 19 7.05 24.85 -6.54
N SER A 20 6.37 23.85 -7.10
CA SER A 20 6.29 22.54 -6.48
C SER A 20 7.57 21.81 -6.83
N THR A 21 8.57 21.99 -5.96
CA THR A 21 9.73 21.11 -5.84
C THR A 21 9.22 19.72 -5.51
N SER A 22 8.83 18.97 -6.55
CA SER A 22 8.66 17.53 -6.44
C SER A 22 10.05 16.96 -6.66
N ALA A 23 10.62 16.42 -5.60
CA ALA A 23 11.99 15.99 -5.53
C ALA A 23 12.40 15.10 -6.72
N SER A 24 13.47 15.51 -7.39
CA SER A 24 14.29 14.64 -8.21
C SER A 24 15.32 13.95 -7.32
N TYR A 25 15.18 12.64 -7.20
CA TYR A 25 16.21 11.63 -6.91
C TYR A 25 15.61 10.30 -7.38
N ASP A 26 16.29 9.35 -7.98
CA ASP A 26 17.53 9.29 -8.73
C ASP A 26 17.36 8.06 -9.64
N GLU A 27 18.16 7.99 -10.68
CA GLU A 27 18.16 6.92 -11.67
C GLU A 27 18.70 5.62 -11.06
N SER A 28 18.13 4.47 -11.45
CA SER A 28 18.63 3.10 -11.22
C SER A 28 18.70 2.55 -9.79
N SER A 29 17.64 1.82 -9.41
CA SER A 29 17.84 0.49 -8.84
C SER A 29 16.77 -0.43 -9.42
N SER A 30 17.21 -1.57 -9.95
CA SER A 30 16.41 -2.63 -10.56
C SER A 30 15.56 -3.38 -9.52
N GLY A 31 14.84 -2.65 -8.67
CA GLY A 31 13.87 -3.16 -7.71
C GLY A 31 12.47 -2.86 -8.23
N ALA A 32 11.60 -3.87 -8.24
CA ALA A 32 10.21 -3.72 -8.59
C ALA A 32 9.56 -2.61 -7.73
N VAL A 33 9.19 -1.47 -8.33
CA VAL A 33 8.59 -0.30 -7.63
C VAL A 33 7.35 -0.71 -6.82
N CYS A 34 6.65 -1.75 -7.27
CA CYS A 34 5.51 -2.31 -6.55
C CYS A 34 5.86 -2.98 -5.21
N LEU A 35 7.13 -3.29 -4.90
CA LEU A 35 7.53 -3.81 -3.58
C LEU A 35 7.47 -2.71 -2.53
N THR A 36 7.74 -1.46 -2.94
CA THR A 36 7.73 -0.29 -2.06
C THR A 36 6.36 0.38 -2.00
N GLU A 37 5.64 0.44 -3.11
CA GLU A 37 4.33 1.11 -3.19
C GLU A 37 3.16 0.16 -2.88
N GLY A 38 3.38 -1.14 -3.03
CA GLY A 38 2.34 -2.17 -2.97
C GLY A 38 1.42 -2.17 -4.20
N CYS A 39 0.38 -3.00 -4.16
CA CYS A 39 -0.56 -3.19 -5.25
C CYS A 39 -1.99 -2.83 -4.83
N ASP A 40 -2.63 -1.96 -5.62
CA ASP A 40 -3.97 -1.45 -5.30
C ASP A 40 -5.11 -2.36 -5.78
N GLY A 41 -4.82 -3.30 -6.70
CA GLY A 41 -5.80 -4.27 -7.19
C GLY A 41 -6.10 -5.37 -6.17
N VAL A 42 -7.34 -5.87 -6.19
CA VAL A 42 -7.76 -6.99 -5.33
C VAL A 42 -7.00 -8.25 -5.75
N ARG A 43 -6.35 -8.91 -4.78
CA ARG A 43 -5.52 -10.12 -5.00
C ARG A 43 -4.41 -9.88 -6.03
N GLU A 44 -3.95 -8.64 -6.16
CA GLU A 44 -2.74 -8.31 -6.89
C GLU A 44 -1.55 -8.27 -5.94
N TYR A 45 -0.44 -8.82 -6.41
CA TYR A 45 0.82 -8.83 -5.69
C TYR A 45 1.94 -8.40 -6.62
N CYS A 46 2.98 -7.80 -6.02
CA CYS A 46 4.14 -7.37 -6.76
C CYS A 46 4.97 -8.58 -7.16
N ASP A 47 4.97 -8.91 -8.45
CA ASP A 47 5.82 -9.96 -8.98
C ASP A 47 7.21 -9.37 -9.26
N SER A 48 8.16 -9.71 -8.38
CA SER A 48 9.54 -9.23 -8.46
C SER A 48 10.27 -9.68 -9.73
N SER A 49 9.81 -10.73 -10.42
CA SER A 49 10.39 -11.16 -11.70
C SER A 49 10.03 -10.23 -12.87
N VAL A 50 8.88 -9.56 -12.80
CA VAL A 50 8.40 -8.65 -13.86
C VAL A 50 8.44 -7.18 -13.44
N GLY A 51 8.62 -6.90 -12.15
CA GLY A 51 8.69 -5.52 -11.66
C GLY A 51 7.34 -4.83 -11.50
N ALA A 52 6.23 -5.59 -11.51
CA ALA A 52 4.88 -5.05 -11.61
C ALA A 52 3.85 -5.83 -10.78
N CYS A 53 2.77 -5.14 -10.42
CA CYS A 53 1.59 -5.74 -9.82
C CYS A 53 0.85 -6.63 -10.83
N ARG A 54 0.43 -7.81 -10.38
CA ARG A 54 -0.48 -8.68 -11.13
C ARG A 54 -1.23 -9.61 -10.20
N ALA A 55 -2.31 -10.20 -10.70
CA ALA A 55 -2.99 -11.31 -10.05
C ALA A 55 -2.49 -12.68 -10.58
N THR A 56 -3.05 -13.76 -10.05
CA THR A 56 -2.85 -15.12 -10.54
C THR A 56 -3.42 -15.28 -11.94
N ARG A 57 -2.79 -16.17 -12.73
CA ARG A 57 -3.22 -16.48 -14.10
C ARG A 57 -4.22 -17.63 -14.15
N ASN A 58 -4.29 -18.44 -13.10
CA ASN A 58 -5.14 -19.62 -12.97
C ASN A 58 -5.26 -20.01 -11.48
N ASP A 59 -6.10 -21.00 -11.20
CA ASP A 59 -6.44 -21.43 -9.84
C ASP A 59 -5.30 -22.19 -9.11
N SER A 60 -4.22 -22.54 -9.82
CA SER A 60 -3.07 -23.24 -9.21
C SER A 60 -1.89 -22.31 -8.95
N GLU A 61 -1.84 -21.14 -9.59
CA GLU A 61 -0.82 -20.13 -9.34
C GLU A 61 -1.12 -19.39 -8.02
N CYS A 62 -0.11 -19.23 -7.17
CA CYS A 62 -0.23 -18.64 -5.84
C CYS A 62 0.97 -17.74 -5.56
N TYR A 63 0.76 -16.61 -4.91
CA TYR A 63 1.83 -15.68 -4.55
C TYR A 63 2.54 -16.15 -3.28
N ASN A 64 3.87 -16.14 -3.30
CA ASN A 64 4.72 -16.39 -2.14
C ASN A 64 5.33 -15.06 -1.68
N ALA A 65 4.86 -14.55 -0.54
CA ALA A 65 5.30 -13.26 -0.02
C ALA A 65 6.76 -13.26 0.45
N SER A 66 7.34 -14.42 0.77
CA SER A 66 8.74 -14.54 1.18
C SER A 66 9.71 -14.40 0.00
N THR A 67 9.28 -14.81 -1.20
CA THR A 67 10.09 -14.71 -2.42
C THR A 67 9.64 -13.56 -3.34
N ALA A 68 8.49 -12.96 -3.07
CA ALA A 68 7.84 -11.97 -3.91
C ALA A 68 7.63 -12.45 -5.35
N LEU A 69 7.23 -13.72 -5.50
CA LEU A 69 7.02 -14.39 -6.77
C LEU A 69 5.73 -15.21 -6.72
N PHE A 70 5.12 -15.39 -7.89
CA PHE A 70 4.07 -16.39 -8.05
C PHE A 70 4.68 -17.74 -8.40
N GLN A 71 4.06 -18.80 -7.89
CA GLN A 71 4.48 -20.19 -8.05
C GLN A 71 3.27 -21.09 -8.24
N ASP A 72 3.47 -22.28 -8.80
CA ASP A 72 2.41 -23.29 -8.93
C ASP A 72 2.29 -24.05 -7.59
N GLY A 73 1.19 -23.83 -6.89
CA GLY A 73 1.00 -24.28 -5.51
C GLY A 73 1.89 -23.58 -4.49
N CYS A 74 1.82 -24.04 -3.24
CA CYS A 74 2.56 -23.48 -2.11
C CYS A 74 3.56 -24.47 -1.54
N ASP A 75 4.60 -23.94 -0.88
CA ASP A 75 5.60 -24.76 -0.19
C ASP A 75 4.95 -25.61 0.91
N SER A 76 5.62 -26.71 1.29
CA SER A 76 5.10 -27.60 2.33
C SER A 76 4.81 -26.85 3.63
N GLY A 77 3.60 -27.03 4.18
CA GLY A 77 3.12 -26.29 5.35
C GLY A 77 2.34 -25.01 5.01
N TYR A 78 2.22 -24.66 3.74
CA TYR A 78 1.41 -23.56 3.26
C TYR A 78 0.29 -24.08 2.33
N GLU A 79 -0.86 -23.45 2.43
CA GLU A 79 -2.00 -23.62 1.54
C GLU A 79 -2.20 -22.36 0.71
N CYS A 80 -2.68 -22.54 -0.51
CA CYS A 80 -3.04 -21.43 -1.37
C CYS A 80 -4.42 -20.93 -1.00
N ILE A 81 -4.47 -19.88 -0.20
CA ILE A 81 -5.69 -19.28 0.31
C ILE A 81 -5.77 -17.87 -0.25
N ASP A 82 -6.80 -17.62 -1.05
CA ASP A 82 -7.02 -16.35 -1.73
C ASP A 82 -5.80 -15.86 -2.54
N ASP A 83 -5.24 -16.75 -3.37
CA ASP A 83 -4.08 -16.49 -4.22
C ASP A 83 -2.78 -16.17 -3.46
N LEU A 84 -2.74 -16.35 -2.13
CA LEU A 84 -1.53 -16.20 -1.31
C LEU A 84 -1.19 -17.52 -0.63
N CYS A 85 0.08 -17.88 -0.66
CA CYS A 85 0.62 -18.95 0.18
C CYS A 85 0.62 -18.53 1.65
N ARG A 86 -0.25 -19.16 2.43
CA ARG A 86 -0.39 -18.93 3.87
C ARG A 86 -0.40 -20.26 4.60
N VAL A 87 0.08 -20.29 5.83
CA VAL A 87 -0.16 -21.44 6.73
C VAL A 87 -1.67 -21.63 6.89
N SER A 88 -2.14 -22.87 6.80
CA SER A 88 -3.51 -23.24 7.15
C SER A 88 -3.72 -23.24 8.65
N ALA A 89 -3.68 -22.04 9.21
CA ALA A 89 -4.24 -21.76 10.51
C ALA A 89 -5.44 -20.84 10.30
N ASP A 90 -6.56 -21.13 10.96
CA ASP A 90 -7.58 -20.11 11.14
C ASP A 90 -6.89 -18.86 11.68
N PRO A 91 -7.19 -17.66 11.15
CA PRO A 91 -6.66 -16.43 11.69
C PRO A 91 -6.90 -16.44 13.21
N VAL A 92 -5.82 -16.54 13.98
CA VAL A 92 -5.86 -16.50 15.46
C VAL A 92 -6.27 -15.12 15.97
N ASP A 93 -6.41 -14.16 15.06
CA ASP A 93 -6.98 -12.85 15.28
C ASP A 93 -8.46 -12.87 14.83
N GLY A 94 -9.38 -12.40 15.67
CA GLY A 94 -10.84 -12.39 15.45
C GLY A 94 -11.30 -11.44 14.34
N ARG A 95 -10.52 -11.30 13.27
CA ARG A 95 -10.75 -10.43 12.13
C ARG A 95 -11.75 -11.05 11.17
N THR A 96 -12.54 -10.20 10.53
CA THR A 96 -13.52 -10.58 9.50
C THR A 96 -13.06 -10.19 8.09
N CYS A 97 -12.09 -9.27 7.95
CA CYS A 97 -11.49 -8.97 6.66
C CYS A 97 -10.08 -9.59 6.53
N HIS A 98 -9.90 -10.39 5.48
CA HIS A 98 -8.64 -11.10 5.18
C HIS A 98 -7.98 -10.66 3.86
N ILE A 99 -8.47 -9.56 3.27
CA ILE A 99 -7.89 -8.96 2.08
C ILE A 99 -6.47 -8.52 2.38
N ILE A 100 -5.52 -8.96 1.55
CA ILE A 100 -4.15 -8.47 1.59
C ILE A 100 -4.10 -7.11 0.91
N CYS A 101 -3.43 -6.18 1.55
CA CYS A 101 -3.35 -4.80 1.13
C CYS A 101 -1.91 -4.44 0.79
N SER A 102 -1.72 -3.39 -0.01
CA SER A 102 -0.43 -2.73 -0.18
C SER A 102 0.24 -2.49 1.16
N ALA A 103 1.56 -2.54 1.13
CA ALA A 103 2.38 -2.28 2.28
C ALA A 103 1.96 -0.94 2.95
N GLY A 104 1.59 -0.99 4.23
CA GLY A 104 1.15 0.17 5.02
C GLY A 104 -0.36 0.47 4.94
N LYS A 105 -1.12 -0.34 4.19
CA LYS A 105 -2.59 -0.34 4.15
C LYS A 105 -3.12 -1.60 4.80
N TYR A 106 -4.34 -1.53 5.33
CA TYR A 106 -5.00 -2.65 6.00
C TYR A 106 -6.49 -2.67 5.64
N CYS A 107 -7.09 -3.86 5.72
CA CYS A 107 -8.52 -4.04 5.57
C CYS A 107 -9.17 -4.13 6.95
N GLU A 108 -10.08 -3.22 7.22
CA GLU A 108 -10.83 -3.22 8.47
C GLU A 108 -11.91 -4.30 8.46
N ASN A 109 -12.23 -4.80 9.65
CA ASN A 109 -13.37 -5.68 9.85
C ASN A 109 -14.63 -5.08 9.23
N ASP A 110 -15.44 -5.94 8.62
CA ASP A 110 -16.69 -5.60 7.94
C ASP A 110 -16.53 -4.69 6.72
N THR A 111 -15.30 -4.54 6.21
CA THR A 111 -15.01 -3.84 4.96
C THR A 111 -14.47 -4.79 3.89
N THR A 112 -14.48 -4.34 2.64
CA THR A 112 -13.87 -5.05 1.51
C THR A 112 -12.82 -4.19 0.80
N LYS A 113 -12.22 -3.24 1.52
CA LYS A 113 -11.35 -2.22 0.94
C LYS A 113 -10.11 -2.03 1.81
N CYS A 114 -8.97 -1.98 1.15
CA CYS A 114 -7.72 -1.56 1.76
C CYS A 114 -7.69 -0.04 1.92
N ARG A 115 -7.28 0.43 3.10
CA ARG A 115 -6.99 1.84 3.35
C ARG A 115 -5.75 2.01 4.21
N GLY A 116 -5.14 3.18 4.14
CA GLY A 116 -4.16 3.62 5.12
C GLY A 116 -4.80 4.46 6.23
N PRO A 117 -3.97 5.08 7.09
CA PRO A 117 -4.38 6.09 8.06
C PRO A 117 -5.12 7.25 7.38
N ALA A 118 -6.17 7.75 8.02
CA ALA A 118 -6.86 8.98 7.63
C ALA A 118 -6.14 10.25 8.11
N TYR A 119 -5.28 10.11 9.12
CA TYR A 119 -4.49 11.19 9.71
C TYR A 119 -3.24 10.63 10.39
N ASP A 120 -2.26 11.51 10.62
CA ASP A 120 -1.03 11.16 11.33
C ASP A 120 -1.34 10.72 12.76
N GLY A 121 -0.90 9.50 13.12
CA GLY A 121 -1.15 8.89 14.43
C GLY A 121 -2.26 7.85 14.44
N GLU A 122 -3.10 7.76 13.39
CA GLU A 122 -4.03 6.64 13.24
C GLU A 122 -3.26 5.35 12.90
N CYS A 123 -3.54 4.27 13.62
CA CYS A 123 -2.80 3.02 13.48
C CYS A 123 -3.72 1.79 13.49
N PHE A 124 -3.42 0.79 12.67
CA PHE A 124 -4.21 -0.43 12.58
C PHE A 124 -3.91 -1.38 13.75
N ASN A 125 -4.93 -1.73 14.51
CA ASN A 125 -4.85 -2.71 15.58
C ASN A 125 -5.28 -4.09 15.06
N LEU A 126 -4.34 -5.03 15.05
CA LEU A 126 -4.58 -6.38 14.54
C LEU A 126 -5.58 -7.17 15.40
N ALA A 127 -5.64 -6.91 16.70
CA ALA A 127 -6.53 -7.61 17.63
C ALA A 127 -7.99 -7.21 17.45
N THR A 128 -8.25 -5.93 17.16
CA THR A 128 -9.61 -5.42 16.91
C THR A 128 -9.99 -5.45 15.42
N GLY A 129 -9.00 -5.52 14.52
CA GLY A 129 -9.20 -5.43 13.08
C GLY A 129 -9.64 -4.05 12.61
N LEU A 130 -9.33 -2.98 13.36
CA LEU A 130 -9.75 -1.61 13.10
C LEU A 130 -8.57 -0.65 13.23
N PHE A 131 -8.61 0.47 12.52
CA PHE A 131 -7.73 1.58 12.86
C PHE A 131 -8.23 2.32 14.10
N GLN A 132 -7.29 2.80 14.90
CA GLN A 132 -7.54 3.51 16.14
C GLN A 132 -6.54 4.67 16.31
N ASP A 133 -6.82 5.57 17.25
CA ASP A 133 -5.92 6.66 17.59
C ASP A 133 -4.74 6.13 18.42
N GLY A 134 -3.54 6.13 17.85
CA GLY A 134 -2.35 5.56 18.46
C GLY A 134 -2.42 4.04 18.66
N CYS A 135 -1.59 3.53 19.57
CA CYS A 135 -1.58 2.12 19.96
C CYS A 135 -1.74 2.00 21.48
N ASP A 136 -2.26 0.85 21.91
CA ASP A 136 -2.39 0.55 23.34
C ASP A 136 -1.01 0.47 24.02
N GLU A 137 -0.99 0.58 25.35
CA GLU A 137 0.25 0.50 26.13
C GLU A 137 1.02 -0.79 25.82
N GLY A 138 2.33 -0.66 25.60
CA GLY A 138 3.21 -1.77 25.19
C GLY A 138 3.31 -1.99 23.67
N PHE A 139 2.57 -1.21 22.88
CA PHE A 139 2.62 -1.25 21.42
C PHE A 139 3.05 0.12 20.86
N TYR A 140 3.67 0.11 19.68
CA TYR A 140 3.97 1.32 18.92
C TYR A 140 3.47 1.23 17.49
N CYS A 141 3.17 2.37 16.89
CA CYS A 141 2.73 2.41 15.50
C CYS A 141 3.93 2.27 14.57
N SER A 142 4.06 1.13 13.91
CA SER A 142 5.06 0.88 12.89
C SER A 142 4.38 0.52 11.59
N TYR A 143 4.71 1.25 10.52
CA TYR A 143 4.16 0.98 9.20
C TYR A 143 2.61 0.93 9.21
N ASN A 144 2.03 1.90 9.92
CA ASN A 144 0.60 2.08 10.13
C ASN A 144 -0.10 0.91 10.86
N LYS A 145 0.65 0.06 11.58
CA LYS A 145 0.12 -1.04 12.39
C LYS A 145 0.70 -1.03 13.80
N CYS A 146 -0.13 -1.35 14.79
CA CYS A 146 0.29 -1.55 16.16
C CYS A 146 1.09 -2.84 16.26
N VAL A 147 2.35 -2.71 16.65
CA VAL A 147 3.29 -3.80 16.86
C VAL A 147 3.80 -3.75 18.29
N ASP A 148 3.97 -4.92 18.90
CA ASP A 148 4.49 -5.04 20.26
C ASP A 148 5.94 -4.56 20.30
N VAL A 149 6.29 -3.80 21.34
CA VAL A 149 7.64 -3.30 21.59
C VAL A 149 8.59 -4.45 22.01
N SER A 150 8.07 -5.64 22.36
CA SER A 150 8.80 -6.79 22.92
C SER A 150 9.74 -7.52 21.95
N LEU A 151 10.35 -6.85 20.96
CA LEU A 151 11.42 -7.40 20.12
C LEU A 151 12.81 -7.40 20.80
N ASP A 152 12.89 -7.27 22.13
CA ASP A 152 14.14 -7.37 22.89
C ASP A 152 14.08 -8.52 23.90
N ASN A 153 14.53 -9.71 23.49
CA ASN A 153 15.24 -10.69 24.34
C ASN A 153 16.06 -11.68 23.49
#